data_AF-A0A7M1AYI0-F1
#
_entry.id   AF-A0A7M1AYI0-F1
#
_cell.length_a   1.000
_cell.length_b   1.000
_cell.length_c   1.000
_cell.angle_alpha   90.00
_cell.angle_beta   90.00
_cell.angle_gamma   90.00
#
_symmetry.space_group_name_H-M   'P 1'
#
loop_
_entity.id
_entity.type
_entity.pdbx_description
1 polymer ?
#
loop_
_entity_poly.entity_id
_entity_poly.type
_entity_poly.pdbx_seq_one_letter_code
_entity_poly.pdbx_strand_id
1 'polypeptide(L)'
;MKSKILVGLQFFIIFLMILPLGTPTKHLSAGLMILMLGIITGLLAVKEHKRGNFNIRPDIKENCELVTKGIYAYIRHPMYLSVLLSMLGVTVIYFTYYEFVLYSLLLVTLLVKLLYEESLWQCHNPAYATYMQKTKRLIPFVF
;
A
#
# COMPACT_ATOMS: atom_id res chain seq x y z
N MET A 1 5.61 -19.58 1.48
CA MET A 1 4.52 -19.64 2.50
C MET A 1 4.26 -18.30 3.17
N LYS A 2 5.28 -17.54 3.57
CA LYS A 2 5.13 -16.25 4.27
C LYS A 2 4.33 -15.18 3.50
N SER A 3 4.52 -15.06 2.18
CA SER A 3 3.83 -14.05 1.36
C SER A 3 2.30 -14.24 1.27
N LYS A 4 1.83 -15.48 1.09
CA LYS A 4 0.39 -15.81 1.00
C LYS A 4 -0.36 -15.47 2.29
N ILE A 5 0.26 -15.75 3.45
CA ILE A 5 -0.31 -15.46 4.77
C ILE A 5 -0.47 -13.95 4.96
N LEU A 6 0.57 -13.16 4.66
CA LEU A 6 0.52 -11.70 4.80
C LEU A 6 -0.53 -11.06 3.88
N VAL A 7 -0.68 -11.58 2.65
CA VAL A 7 -1.71 -11.12 1.72
C VAL A 7 -3.11 -11.49 2.22
N GLY A 8 -3.30 -12.71 2.71
CA GLY A 8 -4.57 -13.14 3.31
C GLY A 8 -4.94 -12.28 4.53
N LEU A 9 -3.98 -12.02 5.42
CA LEU A 9 -4.16 -11.16 6.59
C LEU A 9 -4.55 -9.74 6.19
N GLN A 10 -3.88 -9.15 5.19
CA GLN A 10 -4.23 -7.83 4.68
C GLN A 10 -5.69 -7.77 4.20
N PHE A 11 -6.11 -8.71 3.35
CA PHE A 11 -7.48 -8.72 2.84
C PHE A 11 -8.51 -8.99 3.94
N PHE A 12 -8.18 -9.84 4.91
CA PHE A 12 -9.04 -10.10 6.06
C PHE A 12 -9.23 -8.84 6.91
N ILE A 13 -8.16 -8.09 7.21
CA ILE A 13 -8.26 -6.83 7.96
C ILE A 13 -9.07 -5.79 7.17
N ILE A 14 -8.80 -5.64 5.87
CA ILE A 14 -9.57 -4.71 5.01
C ILE A 14 -11.06 -5.08 5.00
N PHE A 15 -11.37 -6.37 4.90
CA PHE A 15 -12.75 -6.85 4.97
C PHE A 15 -13.42 -6.44 6.28
N LEU A 16 -12.73 -6.64 7.41
CA LEU A 16 -13.23 -6.27 8.74
C LEU A 16 -13.45 -4.76 8.91
N MET A 17 -12.61 -3.91 8.29
CA MET A 17 -12.77 -2.44 8.31
C MET A 17 -13.94 -1.93 7.46
N ILE A 18 -14.28 -2.65 6.39
CA ILE A 18 -15.38 -2.25 5.49
C ILE A 18 -16.74 -2.63 6.08
N LEU A 19 -16.79 -3.57 7.03
CA LEU A 19 -18.03 -3.92 7.71
C LEU A 19 -18.62 -2.68 8.41
N PRO A 20 -19.90 -2.35 8.17
CA PRO A 20 -20.54 -1.16 8.74
C PRO A 20 -20.93 -1.39 10.20
N LEU A 21 -19.92 -1.66 11.04
CA LEU A 21 -20.09 -1.89 12.47
C LEU A 21 -20.21 -0.58 13.27
N GLY A 22 -20.12 0.57 12.59
CA GLY A 22 -20.30 1.90 13.17
C GLY A 22 -21.20 2.79 12.33
N THR A 23 -21.79 3.80 12.95
CA THR A 23 -22.54 4.84 12.25
C THR A 23 -21.58 5.84 11.61
N PRO A 24 -21.75 6.21 10.33
CA PRO A 24 -20.94 7.25 9.69
C PRO A 24 -20.96 8.55 10.51
N THR A 25 -19.79 9.13 10.74
CA THR A 25 -19.64 10.34 11.56
C THR A 25 -19.78 11.62 10.74
N LYS A 26 -19.69 12.77 11.42
CA LYS A 26 -19.65 14.10 10.78
C LYS A 26 -18.45 14.30 9.85
N HIS A 27 -17.46 13.40 9.88
CA HIS A 27 -16.23 13.47 9.08
C HIS A 27 -16.32 12.78 7.73
N LEU A 28 -17.53 12.42 7.28
CA LEU A 28 -17.76 11.70 6.02
C LEU A 28 -17.05 12.33 4.81
N SER A 29 -17.17 13.64 4.62
CA SER A 29 -16.56 14.34 3.48
C SER A 29 -15.03 14.28 3.49
N ALA A 30 -14.42 14.52 4.65
CA ALA A 30 -12.97 14.43 4.84
C ALA A 30 -12.46 13.00 4.59
N GLY A 31 -13.15 12.00 5.15
CA GLY A 31 -12.80 10.61 4.95
C GLY A 31 -12.94 10.15 3.49
N LEU A 32 -13.99 10.58 2.79
CA LEU A 32 -14.15 10.34 1.35
C LEU A 32 -13.04 10.99 0.52
N MET A 33 -12.63 12.22 0.86
CA MET A 33 -11.53 12.90 0.17
C MET A 33 -10.21 12.13 0.33
N ILE A 34 -9.88 11.68 1.54
CA ILE A 34 -8.69 10.86 1.81
C ILE A 34 -8.77 9.53 1.05
N LEU A 35 -9.93 8.89 1.04
CA LEU A 35 -10.15 7.64 0.32
C LEU A 35 -9.92 7.81 -1.18
N MET A 36 -10.45 8.89 -1.77
CA MET A 36 -10.27 9.22 -3.18
C MET A 36 -8.82 9.48 -3.53
N LEU A 37 -8.06 10.16 -2.67
CA LEU A 37 -6.61 10.32 -2.85
C LEU A 37 -5.92 8.96 -2.90
N GLY A 38 -6.27 8.03 -2.01
CA GLY A 38 -5.75 6.66 -2.03
C GLY A 38 -6.04 5.94 -3.34
N ILE A 39 -7.28 6.04 -3.86
CA ILE A 39 -7.65 5.45 -5.16
C ILE A 39 -6.83 6.06 -6.29
N ILE A 40 -6.72 7.39 -6.36
CA ILE A 40 -5.94 8.08 -7.39
C ILE A 40 -4.47 7.64 -7.35
N THR A 41 -3.87 7.56 -6.16
CA THR A 41 -2.49 7.04 -5.99
C THR A 41 -2.34 5.62 -6.55
N GLY A 42 -3.31 4.74 -6.28
CA GLY A 42 -3.31 3.38 -6.81
C GLY A 42 -3.43 3.32 -8.33
N LEU A 43 -4.32 4.14 -8.91
CA LEU A 43 -4.48 4.22 -10.36
C LEU A 43 -3.22 4.74 -11.06
N LEU A 44 -2.57 5.76 -10.49
CA LEU A 44 -1.30 6.29 -11.01
C LEU A 44 -0.19 5.23 -10.93
N ALA A 45 -0.13 4.45 -9.85
CA ALA A 45 0.84 3.37 -9.72
C ALA A 45 0.60 2.26 -10.75
N VAL A 46 -0.64 1.78 -10.89
CA VAL A 46 -0.99 0.71 -11.85
C VAL A 46 -0.70 1.15 -13.29
N LYS A 47 -0.93 2.42 -13.63
CA LYS A 47 -0.67 2.97 -14.97
C LYS A 47 0.79 2.81 -15.42
N GLU A 48 1.74 2.85 -14.50
CA GLU A 48 3.17 2.75 -14.82
C GLU A 48 3.64 1.30 -15.08
N HIS A 49 2.86 0.30 -14.68
CA HIS A 49 3.17 -1.11 -14.96
C HIS A 49 2.71 -1.53 -16.35
N LYS A 50 3.60 -2.19 -17.10
CA LYS A 50 3.23 -2.94 -18.30
C LYS A 50 2.28 -4.09 -17.93
N ARG A 51 1.46 -4.54 -18.89
CA ARG A 51 0.55 -5.68 -18.72
C ARG A 51 1.33 -6.91 -18.24
N GLY A 52 0.91 -7.50 -17.12
CA GLY A 52 1.56 -8.68 -16.52
C GLY A 52 2.66 -8.38 -15.50
N ASN A 53 3.20 -7.15 -15.46
CA ASN A 53 4.28 -6.78 -14.53
C ASN A 53 3.78 -6.60 -13.09
N PHE A 54 2.55 -6.10 -12.91
CA PHE A 54 1.98 -5.86 -11.59
C PHE A 54 1.69 -7.17 -10.84
N ASN A 55 2.00 -7.20 -9.53
CA ASN A 55 1.71 -8.31 -8.64
C ASN A 55 1.09 -7.80 -7.33
N ILE A 56 0.03 -8.47 -6.87
CA ILE A 56 -0.58 -8.18 -5.56
C ILE A 56 0.27 -8.77 -4.41
N ARG A 57 1.01 -9.84 -4.74
CA ARG A 57 1.95 -10.47 -3.80
C ARG A 57 3.29 -9.73 -3.87
N PRO A 58 4.03 -9.64 -2.74
CA PRO A 58 5.37 -9.04 -2.71
C PRO A 58 6.42 -9.90 -3.43
N ASP A 59 6.04 -11.06 -3.98
CA ASP A 59 6.95 -11.97 -4.66
C ASP A 59 7.30 -11.43 -6.06
N ILE A 60 8.59 -11.51 -6.43
CA ILE A 60 9.08 -11.08 -7.74
C ILE A 60 8.70 -12.15 -8.79
N LYS A 61 8.05 -11.73 -9.89
CA LYS A 61 7.76 -12.63 -11.02
C LYS A 61 9.02 -12.82 -11.87
N GLU A 62 9.14 -13.99 -12.52
CA GLU A 62 10.32 -14.38 -13.32
C GLU A 62 10.66 -13.44 -14.49
N ASN A 63 9.76 -12.52 -14.87
CA ASN A 63 10.00 -11.49 -15.90
C ASN A 63 9.57 -10.09 -15.42
N CYS A 64 9.65 -9.84 -14.12
CA CYS A 64 9.25 -8.55 -13.54
C CYS A 64 10.32 -7.49 -13.82
N GLU A 65 9.95 -6.42 -14.52
CA GLU A 65 10.81 -5.25 -14.69
C GLU A 65 10.64 -4.31 -13.48
N LEU A 66 11.77 -3.81 -12.96
CA LEU A 66 11.77 -2.76 -11.95
C LEU A 66 11.25 -1.45 -12.56
N VAL A 67 10.09 -0.98 -12.08
CA VAL A 67 9.48 0.29 -12.53
C VAL A 67 10.01 1.44 -11.67
N THR A 68 10.65 2.43 -12.29
CA THR A 68 11.23 3.59 -11.57
C THR A 68 10.75 4.95 -12.11
N LYS A 69 9.68 4.96 -12.91
CA LYS A 69 9.16 6.15 -13.60
C LYS A 69 7.79 6.59 -13.05
N GLY A 70 7.35 7.80 -13.39
CA GLY A 70 6.08 8.35 -12.93
C GLY A 70 6.06 8.47 -11.40
N ILE A 71 5.00 7.99 -10.75
CA ILE A 71 4.91 8.02 -9.28
C ILE A 71 6.03 7.22 -8.59
N TYR A 72 6.54 6.18 -9.25
CA TYR A 72 7.67 5.38 -8.76
C TYR A 72 9.00 6.14 -8.76
N ALA A 73 9.11 7.27 -9.45
CA ALA A 73 10.32 8.10 -9.39
C ALA A 73 10.49 8.81 -8.04
N TYR A 74 9.43 8.85 -7.21
CA TYR A 74 9.41 9.53 -5.91
C TYR A 74 9.19 8.55 -4.75
N ILE A 75 8.29 7.58 -4.93
CA ILE A 75 7.84 6.64 -3.90
C ILE A 75 8.00 5.20 -4.43
N ARG A 76 8.67 4.32 -3.70
CA ARG A 76 8.91 2.92 -4.11
C ARG A 76 7.69 2.03 -3.96
N HIS A 77 6.84 2.31 -2.98
CA HIS A 77 5.68 1.48 -2.65
C HIS A 77 4.36 2.26 -2.72
N PRO A 78 4.04 2.92 -3.86
CA PRO A 78 2.84 3.74 -4.00
C PRO A 78 1.55 2.91 -3.90
N MET A 79 1.60 1.62 -4.23
CA MET A 79 0.46 0.71 -4.04
C MET A 79 0.16 0.44 -2.56
N TYR A 80 1.18 0.31 -1.71
CA TYR A 80 0.96 0.21 -0.26
C TYR A 80 0.46 1.53 0.31
N LEU A 81 0.99 2.67 -0.18
CA LEU A 81 0.45 3.98 0.18
C LEU A 81 -1.02 4.12 -0.20
N SER A 82 -1.41 3.69 -1.40
CA SER A 82 -2.81 3.71 -1.86
C SER A 82 -3.73 2.97 -0.89
N VAL A 83 -3.37 1.75 -0.47
CA VAL A 83 -4.16 0.96 0.48
C VAL A 83 -4.24 1.66 1.85
N LEU A 84 -3.12 2.20 2.35
CA LEU A 84 -3.10 2.95 3.60
C LEU A 84 -3.99 4.19 3.55
N LEU A 85 -3.89 5.00 2.49
CA LEU A 85 -4.74 6.19 2.33
C LEU A 85 -6.22 5.82 2.22
N SER A 86 -6.55 4.80 1.42
CA SER A 86 -7.94 4.36 1.29
C SER A 86 -8.54 3.91 2.62
N MET A 87 -7.80 3.11 3.41
CA MET A 87 -8.30 2.62 4.70
C MET A 87 -8.21 3.66 5.81
N LEU A 88 -7.32 4.65 5.71
CA LEU A 88 -7.35 5.83 6.57
C LEU A 88 -8.63 6.64 6.33
N GLY A 89 -9.05 6.78 5.07
CA GLY A 89 -10.33 7.38 4.73
C GLY A 89 -11.51 6.68 5.41
N VAL A 90 -11.56 5.33 5.35
CA VAL A 90 -12.56 4.51 6.06
C VAL A 90 -12.50 4.75 7.57
N THR A 91 -11.29 4.76 8.14
CA THR A 91 -11.07 5.02 9.58
C THR A 91 -11.61 6.39 9.98
N VAL A 92 -11.44 7.42 9.16
CA VAL A 92 -11.96 8.77 9.40
C VAL A 92 -13.48 8.84 9.26
N ILE A 93 -14.08 8.10 8.32
CA ILE A 93 -15.55 8.07 8.13
C ILE A 93 -16.24 7.54 9.39
N TYR A 94 -15.80 6.39 9.91
CA TYR A 94 -16.43 5.75 11.06
C TYR A 94 -15.89 6.25 12.41
N PHE A 95 -14.63 6.69 12.45
CA PHE A 95 -13.97 7.31 13.61
C PHE A 95 -14.19 6.53 14.94
N THR A 96 -14.03 5.21 14.90
CA THR A 96 -14.19 4.33 16.08
C THR A 96 -12.85 3.74 16.52
N TYR A 97 -12.74 3.37 17.80
CA TYR A 97 -11.57 2.66 18.31
C TYR A 97 -11.28 1.36 17.54
N TYR A 98 -12.33 0.66 17.13
CA TYR A 98 -12.23 -0.56 16.31
C TYR A 98 -11.48 -0.29 14.99
N GLU A 99 -11.85 0.76 14.27
CA GLU A 99 -11.18 1.13 13.00
C GLU A 99 -9.73 1.54 13.22
N PHE A 100 -9.43 2.31 14.27
CA PHE A 100 -8.04 2.70 14.56
C PHE A 100 -7.14 1.50 14.88
N VAL A 101 -7.66 0.50 15.61
CA VAL A 101 -6.93 -0.73 15.89
C VAL A 101 -6.68 -1.51 14.61
N LEU A 102 -7.71 -1.71 13.77
CA LEU A 102 -7.56 -2.43 12.51
C LEU A 102 -6.62 -1.71 11.53
N TYR A 103 -6.71 -0.38 11.44
CA TYR A 103 -5.82 0.43 10.62
C TYR A 103 -4.35 0.28 11.07
N SER A 104 -4.11 0.28 12.39
CA SER A 104 -2.76 0.08 12.95
C SER A 104 -2.20 -1.31 12.61
N LEU A 105 -3.04 -2.36 12.71
CA LEU A 105 -2.66 -3.72 12.32
C LEU A 105 -2.39 -3.83 10.82
N LEU A 106 -3.19 -3.15 9.99
CA LEU A 106 -2.98 -3.08 8.55
C LEU A 106 -1.65 -2.39 8.22
N LEU A 107 -1.35 -1.28 8.89
CA LEU A 107 -0.09 -0.54 8.73
C LEU A 107 1.11 -1.45 9.01
N VAL A 108 1.12 -2.13 10.17
CA VAL A 108 2.20 -3.06 10.50
C VAL A 108 2.31 -4.19 9.47
N THR A 109 1.17 -4.75 9.03
CA THR A 109 1.14 -5.81 8.01
C THR A 109 1.78 -5.35 6.69
N LEU A 110 1.46 -4.14 6.24
CA LEU A 110 2.03 -3.56 5.02
C LEU A 110 3.51 -3.18 5.18
N LEU A 111 3.93 -2.70 6.35
CA LEU A 111 5.35 -2.47 6.66
C LEU A 111 6.17 -3.76 6.61
N VAL A 112 5.64 -4.86 7.15
CA VAL A 112 6.32 -6.16 7.05
C VAL A 112 6.41 -6.63 5.59
N LYS A 113 5.32 -6.47 4.82
CA LYS A 113 5.30 -6.84 3.40
C LYS A 113 6.31 -6.03 2.58
N LEU A 114 6.37 -4.71 2.78
CA LEU A 114 7.28 -3.86 2.01
C LEU A 114 8.74 -4.18 2.31
N LEU A 115 9.09 -4.47 3.58
CA LEU A 115 10.46 -4.84 3.93
C LEU A 115 10.85 -6.18 3.33
N TYR A 116 9.93 -7.14 3.32
CA TYR A 116 10.12 -8.42 2.65
C TYR A 116 10.31 -8.21 1.14
N GLU A 117 9.47 -7.40 0.49
CA GLU A 117 9.60 -7.08 -0.93
C GLU A 117 10.92 -6.38 -1.27
N GLU A 118 11.35 -5.40 -0.45
CA GLU A 118 12.66 -4.75 -0.61
C GLU A 118 13.81 -5.76 -0.54
N SER A 119 13.76 -6.72 0.41
CA SER A 119 14.79 -7.75 0.51
C SER A 119 14.86 -8.66 -0.73
N LEU A 120 13.71 -8.98 -1.33
CA LEU A 120 13.67 -9.77 -2.56
C LEU A 120 14.22 -8.99 -3.74
N TRP A 121 13.86 -7.71 -3.88
CA TRP A 121 14.37 -6.86 -4.95
C TRP A 121 15.88 -6.63 -4.86
N GLN A 122 16.43 -6.46 -3.66
CA GLN A 122 17.88 -6.34 -3.46
C GLN A 122 18.63 -7.58 -3.93
N CYS A 123 18.08 -8.77 -3.70
CA CYS A 123 18.67 -10.03 -4.18
C CYS A 123 18.48 -10.23 -5.69
N HIS A 124 17.36 -9.76 -6.25
CA HIS A 124 16.99 -10.02 -7.64
C HIS A 124 17.61 -9.03 -8.64
N ASN A 125 17.75 -7.75 -8.27
CA ASN A 125 18.19 -6.70 -9.18
C ASN A 125 19.17 -5.72 -8.51
N PRO A 126 20.46 -5.72 -8.90
CA PRO A 126 21.47 -4.80 -8.35
C PRO A 126 21.12 -3.31 -8.51
N ALA A 127 20.35 -2.93 -9.55
CA ALA A 127 19.92 -1.56 -9.77
C ALA A 127 18.95 -1.06 -8.68
N TYR A 128 18.35 -1.97 -7.91
CA TYR A 128 17.44 -1.62 -6.81
C TYR A 128 18.14 -0.80 -5.72
N ALA A 129 19.41 -1.07 -5.42
CA ALA A 129 20.17 -0.30 -4.44
C ALA A 129 20.27 1.19 -4.84
N THR A 130 20.57 1.47 -6.10
CA THR A 130 20.58 2.84 -6.65
C THR A 130 19.19 3.47 -6.64
N TYR A 131 18.15 2.68 -6.92
CA TYR A 131 16.77 3.15 -6.87
C TYR A 131 16.35 3.56 -5.45
N MET A 132 16.74 2.79 -4.43
CA MET A 132 16.47 3.10 -3.02
C MET A 132 17.07 4.44 -2.56
N GLN A 133 18.22 4.84 -3.11
CA GLN A 133 18.86 6.12 -2.77
C GLN A 133 18.09 7.33 -3.32
N LYS A 134 17.38 7.17 -4.44
CA LYS A 134 16.68 8.26 -5.15
C LYS A 134 15.23 8.44 -4.73
N THR A 135 14.70 7.55 -3.90
CA THR A 135 13.27 7.47 -3.60
C THR A 135 13.02 7.29 -2.10
N LYS A 136 11.75 7.38 -1.69
CA LYS A 136 11.27 7.04 -0.34
C LYS A 136 10.28 5.87 -0.42
N ARG A 137 9.96 5.22 0.70
CA ARG A 137 9.10 4.04 0.74
C ARG A 137 7.64 4.39 0.47
N LEU A 138 7.09 5.33 1.25
CA LEU A 138 5.67 5.67 1.30
C LEU A 138 5.44 7.18 1.22
N ILE A 139 6.06 7.97 2.10
CA ILE A 139 5.83 9.42 2.16
C ILE A 139 7.05 10.13 1.57
N PRO A 140 6.88 10.91 0.48
CA PRO A 140 7.96 11.73 -0.06
C PRO A 140 8.63 12.54 1.06
N PHE A 141 9.96 12.54 1.07
CA PHE A 141 10.80 13.27 2.03
C PHE A 141 10.77 12.80 3.49
N VAL A 142 9.89 11.87 3.90
CA VAL A 142 9.79 11.39 5.29
C VAL A 142 10.21 9.93 5.42
N PHE A 143 9.54 9.03 4.70
CA PHE A 143 9.72 7.59 4.86
C PHE A 143 9.58 6.85 3.54
#